data_AF-A0A078JGJ2-F1
#
_entry.id   AF-A0A078JGJ2-F1
#
_cell.length_a   1.000
_cell.length_b   1.000
_cell.length_c   1.000
_cell.angle_alpha   90.00
_cell.angle_beta   90.00
_cell.angle_gamma   90.00
#
_symmetry.space_group_name_H-M   'P 1'
#
loop_
_entity.id
_entity.type
_entity.pdbx_description
1 polymer ?
#
loop_
_entity_poly.entity_id
_entity_poly.type
_entity_poly.pdbx_seq_one_letter_code
_entity_poly.pdbx_strand_id
1 'polypeptide(L)'
;MSVTAGVSEAALATRAKLRAVARKDDPRLRRLAQTRAENREEVRADHRRVRQAEIISTEEEEAQEEADLLPVEEEDEVEEEDEEEEESEYETDSEDDMPGSITMIKPVFVPKAERDTVAERERLEAEEQALEELAKRKLEMRKIETKQIVVEEVRKDEEIRKNMLLQEANIGDVETDDEINEAEEYEVWKTREIARIKRERDAKEAMLREREEIEKLRNMTEQERREWERKNPKASSVQPKKKWNFMQKYYHKGAFFQADPDDEAGSVGTDGIFQRDFSAPTGEDRLDKSILPKVMQVKHFGRSGRTKWTHLVNEDTTDWSNPWTSNDPLREKYNNKMAGMNGPIEKPKGSKKMKDWET
;
A
#
# COMPACT_ATOMS: atom_id res chain seq x y z
N MET A 1 -16.18 -33.76 -73.17
CA MET A 1 -17.04 -32.77 -72.50
C MET A 1 -16.13 -31.86 -71.68
N SER A 2 -15.76 -30.70 -72.22
CA SER A 2 -14.93 -29.71 -71.52
C SER A 2 -15.67 -28.39 -71.54
N VAL A 3 -16.17 -27.95 -70.38
CA VAL A 3 -16.85 -26.67 -70.22
C VAL A 3 -15.85 -25.71 -69.58
N THR A 4 -15.39 -24.73 -70.36
CA THR A 4 -14.58 -23.62 -69.89
C THR A 4 -15.49 -22.55 -69.29
N ALA A 5 -15.24 -22.19 -68.03
CA ALA A 5 -15.98 -21.13 -67.33
C ALA A 5 -15.41 -19.76 -67.72
N GLY A 6 -16.17 -18.99 -68.49
CA GLY A 6 -15.89 -17.58 -68.77
C GLY A 6 -16.26 -16.71 -67.57
N VAL A 7 -15.26 -16.11 -66.91
CA VAL A 7 -15.48 -15.05 -65.93
C VAL A 7 -15.71 -13.75 -66.70
N SER A 8 -16.92 -13.19 -66.60
CA SER A 8 -17.34 -11.99 -67.33
C SER A 8 -16.48 -10.77 -66.98
N GLU A 9 -15.94 -10.12 -68.01
CA GLU A 9 -15.10 -8.91 -68.00
C GLU A 9 -15.70 -7.74 -67.18
N ALA A 10 -17.04 -7.68 -67.06
CA ALA A 10 -17.78 -6.70 -66.27
C ALA A 10 -17.50 -6.77 -64.75
N ALA A 11 -17.13 -7.94 -64.21
CA ALA A 11 -16.82 -8.11 -62.79
C ALA A 11 -15.41 -7.61 -62.44
N LEU A 12 -14.48 -7.62 -63.40
CA LEU A 12 -13.13 -7.08 -63.22
C LEU A 12 -13.12 -5.55 -63.32
N ALA A 13 -13.93 -4.96 -64.21
CA ALA A 13 -14.05 -3.51 -64.39
C ALA A 13 -14.66 -2.80 -63.16
N THR A 14 -15.64 -3.42 -62.49
CA THR A 14 -16.26 -2.89 -61.28
C THR A 14 -15.35 -2.99 -60.05
N ARG A 15 -14.56 -4.07 -59.94
CA ARG A 15 -13.54 -4.22 -58.90
C ARG A 15 -12.36 -3.25 -59.08
N ALA A 16 -12.00 -2.92 -60.32
CA ALA A 16 -10.99 -1.90 -60.62
C ALA A 16 -11.50 -0.48 -60.32
N LYS A 17 -12.77 -0.16 -60.63
CA LYS A 17 -13.39 1.13 -60.30
C LYS A 17 -13.52 1.38 -58.79
N LEU A 18 -13.77 0.35 -57.98
CA LEU A 18 -13.79 0.46 -56.51
C LEU A 18 -12.38 0.61 -55.89
N ARG A 19 -11.33 0.10 -56.57
CA ARG A 19 -9.93 0.22 -56.10
C ARG A 19 -9.31 1.59 -56.43
N ALA A 20 -9.84 2.30 -57.43
CA ALA A 20 -9.36 3.62 -57.85
C ALA A 20 -9.92 4.80 -57.02
N VAL A 21 -11.01 4.60 -56.26
CA VAL A 21 -11.61 5.66 -55.41
C VAL A 21 -10.87 5.85 -54.07
N ALA A 22 -9.97 4.93 -53.70
CA ALA A 22 -9.25 4.94 -52.42
C ALA A 22 -7.78 5.42 -52.53
N ARG A 23 -7.48 6.31 -53.48
CA ARG A 23 -6.21 7.06 -53.55
C ARG A 23 -6.45 8.54 -53.76
N LYS A 24 -7.35 9.13 -52.98
CA LYS A 24 -7.29 10.57 -52.74
C LYS A 24 -6.26 10.78 -51.64
N ASP A 25 -5.22 11.54 -51.94
CA ASP A 25 -4.23 11.99 -50.98
C ASP A 25 -4.93 12.82 -49.89
N ASP A 26 -5.39 12.16 -48.84
CA ASP A 26 -6.04 12.81 -47.71
C ASP A 26 -4.98 13.62 -46.95
N PRO A 27 -5.11 14.97 -46.89
CA PRO A 27 -4.09 15.83 -46.28
C PRO A 27 -3.86 15.50 -44.79
N ARG A 28 -4.88 14.97 -44.11
CA ARG A 28 -4.79 14.51 -42.72
C ARG A 28 -3.92 13.26 -42.55
N LEU A 29 -4.03 12.30 -43.47
CA LEU A 29 -3.21 11.09 -43.45
C LEU A 29 -1.75 11.40 -43.79
N ARG A 30 -1.50 12.35 -44.70
CA ARG A 30 -0.15 12.83 -44.99
C ARG A 30 0.48 13.54 -43.80
N ARG A 31 -0.27 14.40 -43.11
CA ARG A 31 0.20 15.07 -41.89
C ARG A 31 0.51 14.06 -40.79
N LEU A 32 -0.35 13.06 -40.59
CA LEU A 32 -0.11 11.98 -39.62
C LEU A 32 1.10 11.10 -39.96
N ALA A 33 1.35 10.86 -41.26
CA ALA A 33 2.53 10.13 -41.71
C ALA A 33 3.82 10.95 -41.53
N GLN A 34 3.76 12.27 -41.76
CA GLN A 34 4.88 13.20 -41.51
C GLN A 34 5.19 13.29 -40.02
N THR A 35 4.20 13.50 -39.16
CA THR A 35 4.42 13.52 -37.70
C THR A 35 4.96 12.20 -37.18
N ARG A 36 4.53 11.07 -37.75
CA ARG A 36 5.06 9.74 -37.38
C ARG A 36 6.49 9.52 -37.88
N ALA A 37 6.85 10.11 -39.02
CA ALA A 37 8.20 10.03 -39.56
C ALA A 37 9.17 10.94 -38.79
N GLU A 38 8.77 12.17 -38.49
CA GLU A 38 9.51 13.14 -37.67
C GLU A 38 9.78 12.57 -36.27
N ASN A 39 8.76 12.02 -35.61
CA ASN A 39 8.91 11.39 -34.29
C ASN A 39 9.85 10.16 -34.32
N ARG A 40 9.85 9.39 -35.42
CA ARG A 40 10.80 8.29 -35.63
C ARG A 40 12.24 8.78 -35.92
N GLU A 41 12.39 9.96 -36.50
CA GLU A 41 13.69 10.56 -36.79
C GLU A 41 14.30 11.22 -35.54
N GLU A 42 13.46 11.86 -34.72
CA GLU A 42 13.81 12.38 -33.39
C GLU A 42 14.32 11.26 -32.47
N VAL A 43 13.61 10.13 -32.38
CA VAL A 43 14.06 8.96 -31.59
C VAL A 43 15.42 8.43 -32.07
N ARG A 44 15.69 8.45 -33.39
CA ARG A 44 17.00 8.05 -33.91
C ARG A 44 18.08 9.10 -33.62
N ALA A 45 17.73 10.38 -33.60
CA ALA A 45 18.65 11.45 -33.27
C ALA A 45 19.04 11.40 -31.79
N ASP A 46 18.09 11.15 -30.90
CA ASP A 46 18.36 10.96 -29.46
C ASP A 46 19.20 9.72 -29.21
N HIS A 47 18.94 8.61 -29.88
CA HIS A 47 19.81 7.43 -29.76
C HIS A 47 21.25 7.70 -30.23
N ARG A 48 21.46 8.56 -31.23
CA ARG A 48 22.81 9.00 -31.64
C ARG A 48 23.45 9.91 -30.59
N ARG A 49 22.69 10.81 -29.96
CA ARG A 49 23.18 11.67 -28.87
C ARG A 49 23.59 10.86 -27.65
N VAL A 50 22.78 9.87 -27.25
CA VAL A 50 23.09 8.99 -26.12
C VAL A 50 24.36 8.20 -26.41
N ARG A 51 24.50 7.62 -27.60
CA ARG A 51 25.75 6.95 -28.02
C ARG A 51 26.97 7.87 -28.02
N GLN A 52 26.82 9.12 -28.43
CA GLN A 52 27.91 10.10 -28.42
C GLN A 52 28.29 10.50 -26.98
N ALA A 53 27.31 10.71 -26.11
CA ALA A 53 27.54 11.00 -24.71
C ALA A 53 28.20 9.83 -23.97
N GLU A 54 27.82 8.59 -24.28
CA GLU A 54 28.43 7.38 -23.74
C GLU A 54 29.91 7.25 -24.14
N ILE A 55 30.25 7.58 -25.39
CA ILE A 55 31.65 7.60 -25.84
C ILE A 55 32.46 8.70 -25.11
N ILE A 56 31.88 9.88 -24.95
CA ILE A 56 32.55 11.00 -24.25
C ILE A 56 32.74 10.67 -22.76
N SER A 57 31.74 10.07 -22.10
CA SER A 57 31.87 9.67 -20.70
C SER A 57 32.91 8.58 -20.51
N THR A 58 33.02 7.62 -21.43
CA THR A 58 34.08 6.61 -21.37
C THR A 58 35.47 7.22 -21.59
N GLU A 59 35.60 8.20 -22.48
CA GLU A 59 36.87 8.92 -22.69
C GLU A 59 37.24 9.80 -21.49
N GLU A 60 36.26 10.41 -20.81
CA GLU A 60 36.48 11.17 -19.57
C GLU A 60 36.86 10.27 -18.39
N GLU A 61 36.23 9.11 -18.23
CA GLU A 61 36.59 8.12 -17.20
C GLU A 61 38.01 7.59 -17.42
N GLU A 62 38.39 7.25 -18.67
CA GLU A 62 39.76 6.82 -19.00
C GLU A 62 40.79 7.94 -18.73
N ALA A 63 40.46 9.20 -19.03
CA ALA A 63 41.34 10.35 -18.75
C ALA A 63 41.48 10.63 -17.24
N GLN A 64 40.44 10.35 -16.46
CA GLN A 64 40.45 10.52 -15.01
C GLN A 64 41.19 9.39 -14.30
N GLU A 65 41.06 8.14 -14.78
CA GLU A 65 41.91 7.01 -14.36
C GLU A 65 43.39 7.25 -14.70
N GLU A 66 43.71 7.88 -15.83
CA GLU A 66 45.08 8.27 -16.17
C GLU A 66 45.63 9.37 -15.25
N ALA A 67 44.78 10.27 -14.76
CA ALA A 67 45.15 11.35 -13.84
C ALA A 67 45.36 10.85 -12.39
N ASP A 68 44.64 9.80 -11.96
CA ASP A 68 44.72 9.21 -10.62
C ASP A 68 45.97 8.31 -10.40
N LEU A 69 46.77 8.08 -11.46
CA LEU A 69 48.02 7.31 -11.41
C LEU A 69 49.26 8.13 -10.98
N LEU A 70 49.09 9.39 -10.53
CA LEU A 70 50.16 10.19 -9.93
C LEU A 70 50.23 9.98 -8.41
N PRO A 71 51.38 9.54 -7.84
CA PRO A 71 51.48 9.27 -6.40
C PRO A 71 51.40 10.57 -5.58
N VAL A 72 50.43 10.64 -4.66
CA VAL A 72 50.39 11.63 -3.58
C VAL A 72 50.98 10.98 -2.33
N GLU A 73 52.03 11.58 -1.79
CA GLU A 73 52.73 11.17 -0.56
C GLU A 73 51.85 11.44 0.68
N GLU A 74 51.88 10.50 1.63
CA GLU A 74 51.27 10.55 2.95
C GLU A 74 52.07 11.43 3.93
N GLU A 75 51.40 12.18 4.80
CA GLU A 75 51.95 12.68 6.08
C GLU A 75 50.86 12.63 7.18
N ASP A 76 51.08 11.74 8.17
CA ASP A 76 51.07 11.87 9.66
C ASP A 76 50.47 13.15 10.32
N GLU A 77 49.96 13.25 11.57
CA GLU A 77 50.20 12.58 12.88
C GLU A 77 49.23 13.17 13.99
N VAL A 78 48.95 12.40 15.08
CA VAL A 78 48.56 12.70 16.53
C VAL A 78 47.55 13.80 16.94
N GLU A 79 46.85 13.84 18.11
CA GLU A 79 47.12 13.55 19.56
C GLU A 79 45.75 13.60 20.35
N GLU A 80 45.42 12.65 21.25
CA GLU A 80 45.39 12.67 22.75
C GLU A 80 44.17 13.26 23.53
N GLU A 81 43.84 12.54 24.63
CA GLU A 81 43.19 12.92 25.92
C GLU A 81 41.69 13.37 25.94
N ASP A 82 40.82 13.04 26.90
CA ASP A 82 40.99 12.64 28.31
C ASP A 82 39.65 12.12 28.95
N GLU A 83 39.73 11.74 30.23
CA GLU A 83 38.69 11.68 31.29
C GLU A 83 38.09 10.33 31.77
N GLU A 84 38.43 10.06 33.04
CA GLU A 84 37.98 9.01 33.96
C GLU A 84 36.64 9.35 34.64
N GLU A 85 35.74 8.38 34.82
CA GLU A 85 34.62 8.47 35.77
C GLU A 85 34.67 7.28 36.75
N GLU A 86 34.81 7.59 38.05
CA GLU A 86 34.86 6.64 39.17
C GLU A 86 33.51 6.65 39.93
N GLU A 87 32.99 5.46 40.24
CA GLU A 87 31.63 5.20 40.72
C GLU A 87 31.50 5.15 42.27
N SER A 88 30.28 5.45 42.72
CA SER A 88 29.72 5.69 44.06
C SER A 88 29.93 4.67 45.20
N GLU A 89 29.86 5.12 46.47
CA GLU A 89 29.11 4.48 47.60
C GLU A 89 28.81 5.47 48.77
N TYR A 90 27.82 5.11 49.62
CA TYR A 90 27.32 5.70 50.91
C TYR A 90 26.07 6.62 50.80
N GLU A 91 24.98 6.56 51.61
CA GLU A 91 24.68 6.08 52.97
C GLU A 91 23.30 5.38 53.08
N THR A 92 23.16 4.51 54.10
CA THR A 92 21.85 4.13 54.66
C THR A 92 21.69 4.78 56.03
N ASP A 93 20.72 5.67 56.16
CA ASP A 93 20.25 6.22 57.43
C ASP A 93 18.76 5.92 57.53
N SER A 94 18.37 5.12 58.52
CA SER A 94 16.96 4.92 58.87
C SER A 94 16.85 4.75 60.38
N GLU A 95 16.39 5.85 60.96
CA GLU A 95 16.21 6.15 62.36
C GLU A 95 15.23 5.21 63.10
N ASP A 96 15.56 5.01 64.37
CA ASP A 96 14.84 4.28 65.42
C ASP A 96 13.54 5.03 65.79
N ASP A 97 12.38 4.40 65.63
CA ASP A 97 11.13 4.85 66.25
C ASP A 97 10.45 3.67 66.94
N MET A 98 10.60 3.65 68.26
CA MET A 98 9.99 2.67 69.17
C MET A 98 8.61 3.16 69.61
N PRO A 99 7.55 2.36 69.42
CA PRO A 99 6.41 2.49 70.31
C PRO A 99 5.83 1.15 70.75
N GLY A 100 5.63 0.98 72.06
CA GLY A 100 4.54 0.14 72.53
C GLY A 100 4.80 -0.66 73.81
N SER A 101 4.49 -0.04 74.95
CA SER A 101 3.76 -0.65 76.08
C SER A 101 3.67 -2.19 76.09
N ILE A 102 4.55 -2.85 76.85
CA ILE A 102 4.34 -4.25 77.26
C ILE A 102 3.13 -4.27 78.20
N THR A 103 1.94 -4.51 77.66
CA THR A 103 0.75 -4.76 78.47
C THR A 103 0.88 -6.15 79.11
N MET A 104 1.14 -6.21 80.41
CA MET A 104 1.17 -7.47 81.15
C MET A 104 -0.21 -8.15 81.11
N ILE A 105 -0.28 -9.30 80.45
CA ILE A 105 -1.50 -10.12 80.37
C ILE A 105 -1.73 -10.79 81.72
N LYS A 106 -2.90 -10.54 82.33
CA LYS A 106 -3.34 -11.21 83.56
C LYS A 106 -3.52 -12.71 83.30
N PRO A 107 -2.90 -13.61 84.10
CA PRO A 107 -3.12 -15.04 83.93
C PRO A 107 -4.55 -15.40 84.34
N VAL A 108 -5.34 -15.91 83.40
CA VAL A 108 -6.66 -16.51 83.64
C VAL A 108 -6.50 -18.03 83.60
N PHE A 109 -7.02 -18.72 84.62
CA PHE A 109 -6.91 -20.17 84.74
C PHE A 109 -7.80 -20.86 83.71
N VAL A 110 -7.18 -21.48 82.71
CA VAL A 110 -7.89 -22.27 81.69
C VAL A 110 -8.15 -23.70 82.21
N PRO A 111 -9.40 -24.19 82.18
CA PRO A 111 -9.75 -25.57 82.53
C PRO A 111 -8.98 -26.62 81.72
N LYS A 112 -8.78 -27.82 82.25
CA LYS A 112 -7.97 -28.87 81.59
C LYS A 112 -8.47 -29.31 80.21
N ALA A 113 -9.75 -29.13 79.91
CA ALA A 113 -10.35 -29.49 78.62
C ALA A 113 -10.06 -28.50 77.49
N GLU A 114 -9.66 -27.26 77.84
CA GLU A 114 -9.36 -26.17 76.90
C GLU A 114 -7.84 -25.94 76.77
N ARG A 115 -7.02 -26.86 77.30
CA ARG A 115 -5.57 -26.86 77.10
C ARG A 115 -5.25 -27.63 75.82
N ASP A 116 -5.03 -26.91 74.74
CA ASP A 116 -4.52 -27.50 73.50
C ASP A 116 -3.13 -28.11 73.73
N THR A 117 -2.90 -29.27 73.14
CA THR A 117 -1.58 -29.90 73.18
C THR A 117 -0.59 -29.05 72.36
N VAL A 118 0.63 -28.87 72.87
CA VAL A 118 1.64 -27.94 72.34
C VAL A 118 1.85 -28.07 70.81
N ALA A 119 1.68 -29.28 70.26
CA ALA A 119 1.81 -29.56 68.84
C ALA A 119 0.66 -29.03 67.95
N GLU A 120 -0.56 -28.91 68.48
CA GLU A 120 -1.71 -28.37 67.72
C GLU A 120 -1.70 -26.84 67.70
N ARG A 121 -1.28 -26.23 68.82
CA ARG A 121 -1.04 -24.78 68.92
C ARG A 121 0.06 -24.31 67.97
N GLU A 122 1.17 -25.03 67.90
CA GLU A 122 2.28 -24.69 67.00
C GLU A 122 1.89 -24.81 65.51
N ARG A 123 1.01 -25.77 65.17
CA ARG A 123 0.52 -25.91 63.79
C ARG A 123 -0.45 -24.79 63.40
N LEU A 124 -1.32 -24.37 64.32
CA LEU A 124 -2.27 -23.28 64.09
C LEU A 124 -1.55 -21.92 64.06
N GLU A 125 -0.56 -21.73 64.93
CA GLU A 125 0.29 -20.54 64.97
C GLU A 125 1.17 -20.43 63.70
N ALA A 126 1.69 -21.54 63.17
CA ALA A 126 2.40 -21.54 61.89
C ALA A 126 1.48 -21.22 60.69
N GLU A 127 0.22 -21.68 60.71
CA GLU A 127 -0.78 -21.35 59.68
C GLU A 127 -1.21 -19.87 59.75
N GLU A 128 -1.36 -19.34 60.96
CA GLU A 128 -1.67 -17.93 61.20
C GLU A 128 -0.50 -17.02 60.79
N GLN A 129 0.75 -17.39 61.11
CA GLN A 129 1.96 -16.68 60.67
C GLN A 129 2.11 -16.68 59.16
N ALA A 130 1.88 -17.82 58.49
CA ALA A 130 1.90 -17.89 57.03
C ALA A 130 0.83 -17.00 56.37
N LEU A 131 -0.36 -16.91 56.98
CA LEU A 131 -1.43 -16.03 56.49
C LEU A 131 -1.13 -14.55 56.73
N GLU A 132 -0.50 -14.22 57.87
CA GLU A 132 -0.05 -12.87 58.20
C GLU A 132 1.09 -12.42 57.27
N GLU A 133 2.06 -13.29 56.96
CA GLU A 133 3.13 -13.02 56.00
C GLU A 133 2.60 -12.80 54.59
N LEU A 134 1.63 -13.61 54.15
CA LEU A 134 0.97 -13.41 52.85
C LEU A 134 0.17 -12.10 52.82
N ALA A 135 -0.45 -11.70 53.93
CA ALA A 135 -1.15 -10.43 54.04
C ALA A 135 -0.18 -9.23 53.99
N LYS A 136 0.96 -9.31 54.69
CA LYS A 136 2.03 -8.30 54.66
C LYS A 136 2.60 -8.17 53.25
N ARG A 137 2.92 -9.29 52.60
CA ARG A 137 3.42 -9.31 51.21
C ARG A 137 2.42 -8.71 50.23
N LYS A 138 1.12 -8.99 50.37
CA LYS A 138 0.07 -8.36 49.53
C LYS A 138 -0.02 -6.86 49.76
N LEU A 139 0.18 -6.39 50.99
CA LEU A 139 0.16 -4.97 51.32
C LEU A 139 1.39 -4.25 50.76
N GLU A 140 2.56 -4.88 50.81
CA GLU A 140 3.80 -4.41 50.18
C GLU A 140 3.67 -4.34 48.66
N MET A 141 3.12 -5.38 48.02
CA MET A 141 2.84 -5.35 46.58
C MET A 141 1.91 -4.20 46.21
N ARG A 142 0.84 -3.96 46.97
CA ARG A 142 -0.05 -2.80 46.75
C ARG A 142 0.69 -1.47 46.92
N LYS A 143 1.58 -1.35 47.91
CA LYS A 143 2.39 -0.14 48.10
C LYS A 143 3.32 0.09 46.90
N ILE A 144 3.95 -0.95 46.38
CA ILE A 144 4.82 -0.86 45.21
C ILE A 144 4.01 -0.51 43.96
N GLU A 145 2.88 -1.18 43.73
CA GLU A 145 1.96 -0.90 42.62
C GLU A 145 1.46 0.55 42.63
N THR A 146 1.04 1.06 43.80
CA THR A 146 0.59 2.46 43.92
C THR A 146 1.72 3.46 43.63
N LYS A 147 2.94 3.19 44.11
CA LYS A 147 4.10 4.03 43.81
C LYS A 147 4.46 3.99 42.32
N GLN A 148 4.40 2.82 41.69
CA GLN A 148 4.66 2.67 40.25
C GLN A 148 3.65 3.44 39.40
N ILE A 149 2.35 3.37 39.73
CA ILE A 149 1.31 4.14 39.02
C ILE A 149 1.58 5.65 39.11
N VAL A 150 1.91 6.16 40.31
CA VAL A 150 2.23 7.58 40.50
C VAL A 150 3.48 7.98 39.71
N VAL A 151 4.53 7.17 39.70
CA VAL A 151 5.75 7.43 38.92
C VAL A 151 5.47 7.45 37.42
N GLU A 152 4.66 6.52 36.91
CA GLU A 152 4.25 6.52 35.51
C GLU A 152 3.41 7.75 35.13
N GLU A 153 2.55 8.22 36.03
CA GLU A 153 1.72 9.41 35.80
C GLU A 153 2.57 10.68 35.80
N VAL A 154 3.51 10.80 36.75
CA VAL A 154 4.48 11.91 36.79
C VAL A 154 5.33 11.93 35.52
N ARG A 155 5.80 10.76 35.06
CA ARG A 155 6.59 10.65 33.82
C ARG A 155 5.79 11.07 32.59
N LYS A 156 4.52 10.65 32.49
CA LYS A 156 3.61 11.08 31.40
C LYS A 156 3.36 12.59 31.44
N ASP A 157 3.14 13.15 32.63
CA ASP A 157 2.93 14.59 32.80
C ASP A 157 4.19 15.42 32.48
N GLU A 158 5.38 14.89 32.76
CA GLU A 158 6.65 15.48 32.36
C GLU A 158 6.87 15.40 30.85
N GLU A 159 6.55 14.28 30.21
CA GLU A 159 6.61 14.14 28.74
C GLU A 159 5.62 15.10 28.06
N ILE A 160 4.40 15.25 28.59
CA ILE A 160 3.42 16.23 28.08
C ILE A 160 3.95 17.66 28.27
N ARG A 161 4.48 17.99 29.45
CA ARG A 161 5.07 19.31 29.71
C ARG A 161 6.27 19.60 28.81
N LYS A 162 7.15 18.63 28.59
CA LYS A 162 8.30 18.73 27.68
C LYS A 162 7.83 18.92 26.23
N ASN A 163 6.83 18.17 25.78
CA ASN A 163 6.25 18.32 24.44
C ASN A 163 5.56 19.67 24.24
N MET A 164 4.87 20.19 25.27
CA MET A 164 4.28 21.53 25.22
C MET A 164 5.34 22.63 25.21
N LEU A 165 6.38 22.52 26.03
CA LEU A 165 7.51 23.45 26.01
C LEU A 165 8.27 23.42 24.68
N LEU A 166 8.49 22.23 24.11
CA LEU A 166 9.08 22.08 22.77
C LEU A 166 8.18 22.65 21.66
N GLN A 167 6.86 22.62 21.82
CA GLN A 167 5.93 23.27 20.88
C GLN A 167 5.89 24.79 21.06
N GLU A 168 6.05 25.32 22.27
CA GLU A 168 6.01 26.75 22.56
C GLU A 168 7.34 27.48 22.25
N ALA A 169 8.49 26.78 22.29
CA ALA A 169 9.80 27.36 21.97
C ALA A 169 10.13 27.39 20.45
N ASN A 170 9.38 26.70 19.60
CA ASN A 170 9.88 26.28 18.28
C ASN A 170 9.38 27.09 17.07
N ILE A 171 9.36 28.42 17.16
CA ILE A 171 9.12 29.28 15.97
C ILE A 171 10.13 30.43 15.87
N GLY A 172 10.70 30.90 16.99
CA GLY A 172 11.65 32.02 17.02
C GLY A 172 13.11 31.66 17.32
N ASP A 173 13.37 30.42 17.77
CA ASP A 173 14.67 29.93 18.26
C ASP A 173 15.21 28.79 17.37
N VAL A 174 14.89 28.84 16.07
CA VAL A 174 15.52 27.94 15.09
C VAL A 174 16.93 28.47 14.88
N GLU A 175 17.89 27.87 15.57
CA GLU A 175 19.32 28.07 15.31
C GLU A 175 19.60 27.61 13.87
N THR A 176 19.77 28.57 12.96
CA THR A 176 20.14 28.34 11.55
C THR A 176 21.65 28.36 11.35
N ASP A 177 22.42 28.04 12.39
CA ASP A 177 23.88 28.06 12.35
C ASP A 177 24.38 26.67 11.95
N ASP A 178 24.48 26.45 10.65
CA ASP A 178 24.88 25.20 9.99
C ASP A 178 26.33 24.77 10.34
N GLU A 179 27.11 25.62 11.04
CA GLU A 179 28.53 25.39 11.35
C GLU A 179 28.76 24.64 12.69
N ILE A 180 27.75 24.51 13.55
CA ILE A 180 27.92 23.92 14.89
C ILE A 180 28.00 22.37 14.83
N ASN A 181 27.25 21.74 13.92
CA ASN A 181 27.12 20.28 13.79
C ASN A 181 27.38 19.78 12.34
N GLU A 182 28.41 20.31 11.67
CA GLU A 182 28.72 19.99 10.26
C GLU A 182 28.80 18.47 9.98
N ALA A 183 29.35 17.69 10.92
CA ALA A 183 29.45 16.23 10.78
C ALA A 183 28.09 15.53 10.72
N GLU A 184 27.15 15.90 11.60
CA GLU A 184 25.80 15.33 11.61
C GLU A 184 24.99 15.79 10.39
N GLU A 185 25.15 17.06 9.98
CA GLU A 185 24.51 17.60 8.79
C GLU A 185 25.00 16.93 7.51
N TYR A 186 26.30 16.62 7.44
CA TYR A 186 26.88 15.85 6.34
C TYR A 186 26.31 14.43 6.30
N GLU A 187 26.12 13.78 7.44
CA GLU A 187 25.44 12.49 7.50
C GLU A 187 23.97 12.60 7.09
N VAL A 188 23.24 13.64 7.50
CA VAL A 188 21.87 13.90 7.07
C VAL A 188 21.80 14.20 5.57
N TRP A 189 22.78 14.92 5.01
CA TRP A 189 22.91 15.10 3.57
C TRP A 189 23.19 13.77 2.86
N LYS A 190 24.12 12.97 3.37
CA LYS A 190 24.47 11.66 2.84
C LYS A 190 23.29 10.69 2.89
N THR A 191 22.49 10.69 3.97
CA THR A 191 21.28 9.87 4.04
C THR A 191 20.21 10.32 3.06
N ARG A 192 20.02 11.63 2.86
CA ARG A 192 19.13 12.17 1.81
C ARG A 192 19.61 11.78 0.41
N GLU A 193 20.91 11.85 0.16
CA GLU A 193 21.49 11.50 -1.14
C GLU A 193 21.43 9.99 -1.39
N ILE A 194 21.77 9.16 -0.40
CA ILE A 194 21.57 7.71 -0.44
C ILE A 194 20.10 7.38 -0.66
N ALA A 195 19.16 8.11 -0.06
CA ALA A 195 17.73 7.91 -0.27
C ALA A 195 17.29 8.28 -1.70
N ARG A 196 17.90 9.29 -2.35
CA ARG A 196 17.67 9.60 -3.77
C ARG A 196 18.18 8.49 -4.67
N ILE A 197 19.43 8.06 -4.48
CA ILE A 197 20.03 6.97 -5.25
C ILE A 197 19.23 5.66 -5.06
N LYS A 198 18.82 5.39 -3.81
CA LYS A 198 17.99 4.24 -3.48
C LYS A 198 16.63 4.31 -4.18
N ARG A 199 15.95 5.45 -4.16
CA ARG A 199 14.67 5.65 -4.86
C ARG A 199 14.79 5.31 -6.35
N GLU A 200 15.81 5.82 -7.03
CA GLU A 200 16.04 5.53 -8.45
C GLU A 200 16.37 4.06 -8.73
N ARG A 201 17.16 3.43 -7.85
CA ARG A 201 17.49 1.99 -7.94
C ARG A 201 16.25 1.13 -7.70
N ASP A 202 15.50 1.42 -6.65
CA ASP A 202 14.29 0.70 -6.26
C ASP A 202 13.20 0.82 -7.34
N ALA A 203 13.05 1.99 -7.98
CA ALA A 203 12.14 2.19 -9.10
C ALA A 203 12.52 1.33 -10.33
N LYS A 204 13.82 1.27 -10.68
CA LYS A 204 14.32 0.39 -11.75
C LYS A 204 14.12 -1.09 -11.42
N GLU A 205 14.41 -1.49 -10.18
CA GLU A 205 14.23 -2.86 -9.73
C GLU A 205 12.75 -3.26 -9.69
N ALA A 206 11.85 -2.36 -9.27
CA ALA A 206 10.41 -2.60 -9.27
C ALA A 206 9.89 -2.87 -10.69
N MET A 207 10.30 -2.07 -11.67
CA MET A 207 9.95 -2.28 -13.08
C MET A 207 10.48 -3.62 -13.63
N LEU A 208 11.69 -4.01 -13.25
CA LEU A 208 12.25 -5.31 -13.62
C LEU A 208 11.48 -6.46 -12.97
N ARG A 209 11.18 -6.34 -11.67
CA ARG A 209 10.43 -7.33 -10.90
C ARG A 209 9.01 -7.53 -11.46
N GLU A 210 8.31 -6.45 -11.79
CA GLU A 210 7.00 -6.53 -12.46
C GLU A 210 7.10 -7.25 -13.81
N ARG A 211 8.14 -6.96 -14.60
CA ARG A 211 8.36 -7.63 -15.88
C ARG A 211 8.65 -9.12 -15.70
N GLU A 212 9.46 -9.49 -14.73
CA GLU A 212 9.77 -10.88 -14.37
C GLU A 212 8.53 -11.61 -13.85
N GLU A 213 7.68 -10.97 -13.06
CA GLU A 213 6.40 -11.52 -12.60
C GLU A 213 5.44 -11.74 -13.77
N ILE A 214 5.33 -10.79 -14.69
CA ILE A 214 4.51 -10.92 -15.90
C ILE A 214 5.04 -12.06 -16.78
N GLU A 215 6.35 -12.17 -16.96
CA GLU A 215 6.97 -13.24 -17.73
C GLU A 215 6.78 -14.60 -17.06
N LYS A 216 6.93 -14.67 -15.74
CA LYS A 216 6.63 -15.85 -14.93
C LYS A 216 5.18 -16.28 -15.14
N LEU A 217 4.22 -15.38 -14.97
CA LEU A 217 2.79 -15.65 -15.20
C LEU A 217 2.48 -16.05 -16.65
N ARG A 218 3.22 -15.53 -17.64
CA ARG A 218 3.07 -15.88 -19.06
C ARG A 218 3.62 -17.26 -19.38
N ASN A 219 4.63 -17.70 -18.62
CA ASN A 219 5.30 -19.00 -18.74
C ASN A 219 4.63 -20.10 -17.90
N MET A 220 3.87 -19.74 -16.84
CA MET A 220 3.08 -20.71 -16.04
C MET A 220 1.98 -21.37 -16.88
N THR A 221 1.67 -22.62 -16.55
CA THR A 221 0.48 -23.32 -17.10
C THR A 221 -0.81 -22.82 -16.45
N GLU A 222 -1.96 -23.02 -17.09
CA GLU A 222 -3.26 -22.55 -16.59
C GLU A 222 -3.65 -23.15 -15.22
N GLN A 223 -3.20 -24.38 -14.94
CA GLN A 223 -3.43 -25.02 -13.64
C GLN A 223 -2.62 -24.33 -12.53
N GLU A 224 -1.34 -24.10 -12.77
CA GLU A 224 -0.46 -23.39 -11.84
C GLU A 224 -0.88 -21.93 -11.67
N ARG A 225 -1.39 -21.28 -12.73
CA ARG A 225 -1.96 -19.93 -12.67
C ARG A 225 -3.16 -19.87 -11.73
N ARG A 226 -4.07 -20.86 -11.79
CA ARG A 226 -5.23 -20.94 -10.90
C ARG A 226 -4.82 -21.17 -9.44
N GLU A 227 -3.79 -21.97 -9.19
CA GLU A 227 -3.24 -22.16 -7.84
C GLU A 227 -2.52 -20.91 -7.34
N TRP A 228 -1.80 -20.21 -8.22
CA TRP A 228 -1.16 -18.95 -7.91
C TRP A 228 -2.19 -17.86 -7.60
N GLU A 229 -3.28 -17.75 -8.35
CA GLU A 229 -4.39 -16.82 -8.05
C GLU A 229 -5.16 -17.19 -6.78
N ARG A 230 -5.18 -18.48 -6.41
CA ARG A 230 -5.75 -18.93 -5.14
C ARG A 230 -4.86 -18.57 -3.95
N LYS A 231 -3.54 -18.72 -4.10
CA LYS A 231 -2.53 -18.37 -3.09
C LYS A 231 -2.33 -16.86 -2.98
N ASN A 232 -2.45 -16.15 -4.09
CA ASN A 232 -2.40 -14.70 -4.20
C ASN A 232 -3.79 -14.19 -4.63
N PRO A 233 -4.78 -14.23 -3.72
CA PRO A 233 -6.08 -13.66 -4.01
C PRO A 233 -5.88 -12.19 -4.36
N LYS A 234 -6.29 -11.80 -5.56
CA LYS A 234 -6.32 -10.39 -5.95
C LYS A 234 -7.14 -9.65 -4.89
N ALA A 235 -6.58 -8.61 -4.29
CA ALA A 235 -7.32 -7.76 -3.36
C ALA A 235 -8.62 -7.34 -4.06
N SER A 236 -9.76 -7.85 -3.60
CA SER A 236 -11.03 -7.56 -4.22
C SER A 236 -11.34 -6.09 -3.97
N SER A 237 -11.00 -5.25 -4.94
CA SER A 237 -11.36 -3.84 -4.98
C SER A 237 -12.88 -3.63 -4.94
N VAL A 238 -13.66 -4.70 -5.16
CA VAL A 238 -15.10 -4.71 -5.04
C VAL A 238 -15.51 -4.76 -3.57
N GLN A 239 -15.47 -3.60 -2.93
CA GLN A 239 -16.20 -3.38 -1.69
C GLN A 239 -17.70 -3.59 -1.94
N PRO A 240 -18.46 -4.11 -0.96
CA PRO A 240 -19.89 -4.33 -1.12
C PRO A 240 -20.58 -3.00 -1.47
N LYS A 241 -21.18 -2.93 -2.67
CA LYS A 241 -21.90 -1.73 -3.12
C LYS A 241 -23.05 -1.45 -2.15
N LYS A 242 -23.07 -0.26 -1.56
CA LYS A 242 -24.17 0.21 -0.71
C LYS A 242 -25.46 0.22 -1.54
N LYS A 243 -26.56 -0.21 -0.93
CA LYS A 243 -27.89 -0.17 -1.57
C LYS A 243 -28.35 1.29 -1.64
N TRP A 244 -28.74 1.73 -2.83
CA TRP A 244 -29.24 3.09 -3.05
C TRP A 244 -30.75 3.15 -2.93
N ASN A 245 -31.27 4.34 -2.61
CA ASN A 245 -32.71 4.59 -2.57
C ASN A 245 -33.32 4.48 -3.98
N PHE A 246 -34.62 4.19 -4.02
CA PHE A 246 -35.35 4.11 -5.28
C PHE A 246 -35.22 5.44 -6.05
N MET A 247 -34.74 5.36 -7.29
CA MET A 247 -34.50 6.51 -8.18
C MET A 247 -33.46 7.54 -7.72
N GLN A 248 -32.57 7.18 -6.79
CA GLN A 248 -31.44 8.01 -6.41
C GLN A 248 -30.51 8.29 -7.60
N LYS A 249 -30.01 9.52 -7.69
CA LYS A 249 -29.05 9.95 -8.70
C LYS A 249 -27.66 9.46 -8.34
N TYR A 250 -27.00 8.85 -9.32
CA TYR A 250 -25.59 8.54 -9.23
C TYR A 250 -24.75 9.80 -9.44
N TYR A 251 -23.81 10.03 -8.53
CA TYR A 251 -22.72 10.96 -8.71
C TYR A 251 -21.42 10.16 -8.86
N HIS A 252 -20.82 10.20 -10.05
CA HIS A 252 -19.53 9.57 -10.30
C HIS A 252 -18.43 10.37 -9.60
N LYS A 253 -17.52 9.71 -8.89
CA LYS A 253 -16.43 10.35 -8.13
C LYS A 253 -15.32 10.98 -9.01
N GLY A 254 -15.53 11.12 -10.32
CA GLY A 254 -14.46 11.41 -11.30
C GLY A 254 -13.67 10.16 -11.71
N ALA A 255 -12.64 10.30 -12.54
CA ALA A 255 -11.70 9.21 -12.88
C ALA A 255 -10.24 9.58 -12.57
N PHE A 256 -10.00 10.84 -12.20
CA PHE A 256 -8.69 11.41 -11.93
C PHE A 256 -8.49 11.50 -10.41
N PHE A 257 -7.24 11.37 -9.94
CA PHE A 257 -6.83 11.54 -8.54
C PHE A 257 -7.50 10.59 -7.53
N GLN A 258 -8.02 9.45 -7.99
CA GLN A 258 -8.68 8.46 -7.12
C GLN A 258 -7.72 7.40 -6.58
N ALA A 259 -6.67 7.13 -7.32
CA ALA A 259 -5.57 6.28 -6.93
C ALA A 259 -4.35 7.16 -6.71
N ASP A 260 -3.44 6.67 -5.88
CA ASP A 260 -2.12 7.28 -5.80
C ASP A 260 -1.50 7.22 -7.20
N PRO A 261 -0.82 8.29 -7.63
CA PRO A 261 -0.23 8.33 -8.94
C PRO A 261 0.77 7.18 -9.11
N ASP A 262 0.67 6.48 -10.25
CA ASP A 262 1.64 5.43 -10.61
C ASP A 262 3.04 6.04 -10.89
N ASP A 263 3.08 7.33 -11.26
CA ASP A 263 4.32 8.08 -11.51
C ASP A 263 4.86 8.71 -10.22
N GLU A 264 6.17 8.55 -10.02
CA GLU A 264 6.94 9.11 -8.89
C GLU A 264 6.92 10.65 -8.82
N ALA A 265 6.62 11.31 -9.94
CA ALA A 265 6.43 12.77 -10.01
C ALA A 265 5.03 13.23 -9.57
N GLY A 266 4.14 12.30 -9.24
CA GLY A 266 2.80 12.57 -8.78
C GLY A 266 2.81 13.15 -7.36
N SER A 267 2.87 14.47 -7.28
CA SER A 267 2.94 15.22 -6.01
C SER A 267 1.62 15.30 -5.23
N VAL A 268 0.52 14.81 -5.82
CA VAL A 268 -0.81 14.90 -5.22
C VAL A 268 -1.20 13.51 -4.73
N GLY A 269 -0.97 13.27 -3.44
CA GLY A 269 -1.42 12.05 -2.78
C GLY A 269 -2.95 11.90 -2.84
N THR A 270 -3.45 10.69 -2.61
CA THR A 270 -4.89 10.47 -2.49
C THR A 270 -5.48 11.29 -1.36
N ASP A 271 -6.24 12.33 -1.72
CA ASP A 271 -6.99 13.09 -0.73
C ASP A 271 -8.02 12.17 -0.07
N GLY A 272 -8.05 12.15 1.26
CA GLY A 272 -9.02 11.37 2.05
C GLY A 272 -10.50 11.69 1.72
N ILE A 273 -10.73 12.77 0.97
CA ILE A 273 -12.01 13.15 0.36
C ILE A 273 -12.57 12.02 -0.51
N PHE A 274 -11.74 11.31 -1.29
CA PHE A 274 -12.20 10.27 -2.22
C PHE A 274 -12.63 8.96 -1.53
N GLN A 275 -12.19 8.76 -0.28
CA GLN A 275 -12.57 7.64 0.57
C GLN A 275 -13.96 7.84 1.22
N ARG A 276 -14.53 9.05 1.15
CA ARG A 276 -15.88 9.33 1.68
C ARG A 276 -16.94 8.48 1.00
N ASP A 277 -18.10 8.41 1.64
CA ASP A 277 -19.26 7.75 1.05
C ASP A 277 -19.98 8.66 0.07
N PHE A 278 -19.82 8.41 -1.23
CA PHE A 278 -20.53 9.11 -2.31
C PHE A 278 -21.83 8.40 -2.72
N SER A 279 -22.18 7.28 -2.07
CA SER A 279 -23.46 6.59 -2.28
C SER A 279 -24.58 7.17 -1.42
N ALA A 280 -24.30 8.14 -0.55
CA ALA A 280 -25.30 8.76 0.30
C ALA A 280 -26.36 9.53 -0.54
N PRO A 281 -27.64 9.47 -0.17
CA PRO A 281 -28.69 10.25 -0.84
C PRO A 281 -28.49 11.75 -0.64
N THR A 282 -28.47 12.51 -1.74
CA THR A 282 -28.19 13.95 -1.71
C THR A 282 -29.43 14.75 -2.14
N GLY A 283 -29.74 15.84 -1.42
CA GLY A 283 -30.83 16.76 -1.77
C GLY A 283 -32.21 16.09 -1.79
N GLU A 284 -32.83 16.05 -2.97
CA GLU A 284 -34.16 15.47 -3.22
C GLU A 284 -34.23 13.94 -3.00
N ASP A 285 -33.09 13.24 -3.05
CA ASP A 285 -33.04 11.78 -2.92
C ASP A 285 -33.05 11.30 -1.46
N ARG A 286 -33.04 12.23 -0.50
CA ARG A 286 -33.14 11.93 0.93
C ARG A 286 -34.53 11.41 1.33
N LEU A 287 -35.54 11.70 0.52
CA LEU A 287 -36.89 11.17 0.64
C LEU A 287 -37.01 9.87 -0.16
N ASP A 288 -37.63 8.84 0.42
CA ASP A 288 -37.86 7.60 -0.30
C ASP A 288 -38.99 7.75 -1.32
N LYS A 289 -38.62 7.68 -2.61
CA LYS A 289 -39.53 7.82 -3.74
C LYS A 289 -40.36 6.55 -4.00
N SER A 290 -40.11 5.46 -3.27
CA SER A 290 -40.91 4.23 -3.35
C SER A 290 -42.34 4.44 -2.84
N ILE A 291 -42.53 5.35 -1.88
CA ILE A 291 -43.81 5.68 -1.24
C ILE A 291 -44.74 6.46 -2.19
N LEU A 292 -44.19 7.04 -3.27
CA LEU A 292 -44.97 7.77 -4.26
C LEU A 292 -45.91 6.83 -5.03
N PRO A 293 -47.10 7.32 -5.46
CA PRO A 293 -47.97 6.57 -6.36
C PRO A 293 -47.24 6.15 -7.63
N LYS A 294 -47.61 4.99 -8.21
CA LYS A 294 -46.88 4.39 -9.34
C LYS A 294 -46.68 5.34 -10.54
N VAL A 295 -47.66 6.21 -10.79
CA VAL A 295 -47.62 7.21 -11.87
C VAL A 295 -46.54 8.28 -11.62
N MET A 296 -46.25 8.58 -10.35
CA MET A 296 -45.22 9.53 -9.93
C MET A 296 -43.85 8.88 -9.67
N GLN A 297 -43.73 7.55 -9.72
CA GLN A 297 -42.47 6.79 -9.64
C GLN A 297 -41.65 6.89 -10.94
N VAL A 298 -41.47 8.12 -11.41
CA VAL A 298 -41.03 8.49 -12.73
C VAL A 298 -40.04 9.65 -12.61
N LYS A 299 -38.92 9.58 -13.32
CA LYS A 299 -37.86 10.59 -13.19
C LYS A 299 -38.31 11.87 -13.89
N HIS A 300 -38.27 12.99 -13.18
CA HIS A 300 -38.77 14.30 -13.63
C HIS A 300 -40.25 14.26 -14.05
N PHE A 301 -41.11 13.78 -13.15
CA PHE A 301 -42.57 13.82 -13.34
C PHE A 301 -43.05 15.24 -13.67
N GLY A 302 -43.86 15.38 -14.73
CA GLY A 302 -44.40 16.68 -15.18
C GLY A 302 -43.50 17.48 -16.14
N ARG A 303 -42.29 17.02 -16.47
CA ARG A 303 -41.38 17.70 -17.41
C ARG A 303 -41.49 17.12 -18.82
N SER A 304 -41.62 17.97 -19.84
CA SER A 304 -41.58 17.55 -21.26
C SER A 304 -40.15 17.13 -21.65
N GLY A 305 -40.00 15.99 -22.33
CA GLY A 305 -38.70 15.51 -22.83
C GLY A 305 -38.09 14.36 -22.02
N ARG A 306 -38.90 13.33 -21.73
CA ARG A 306 -38.44 12.15 -21.00
C ARG A 306 -37.80 11.13 -21.94
N THR A 307 -36.57 10.70 -21.64
CA THR A 307 -35.84 9.71 -22.47
C THR A 307 -36.15 8.25 -22.13
N LYS A 308 -36.69 7.95 -20.94
CA LYS A 308 -36.98 6.59 -20.47
C LYS A 308 -38.36 6.49 -19.82
N TRP A 309 -39.14 5.46 -20.12
CA TRP A 309 -40.52 5.28 -19.63
C TRP A 309 -40.62 4.92 -18.13
N THR A 310 -39.61 4.29 -17.53
CA THR A 310 -39.48 4.09 -16.06
C THR A 310 -38.04 4.27 -15.57
N HIS A 311 -37.38 3.21 -15.12
CA HIS A 311 -35.98 3.10 -14.71
C HIS A 311 -35.38 1.81 -15.27
N LEU A 312 -34.06 1.76 -15.48
CA LEU A 312 -33.42 0.70 -16.26
C LEU A 312 -33.68 -0.71 -15.71
N VAL A 313 -33.76 -0.85 -14.38
CA VAL A 313 -34.00 -2.15 -13.71
C VAL A 313 -35.36 -2.75 -14.07
N ASN A 314 -36.40 -1.94 -14.30
CA ASN A 314 -37.70 -2.46 -14.73
C ASN A 314 -37.70 -2.95 -16.19
N GLU A 315 -36.78 -2.44 -17.00
CA GLU A 315 -36.64 -2.80 -18.41
C GLU A 315 -35.53 -3.84 -18.62
N ASP A 316 -34.83 -4.25 -17.55
CA ASP A 316 -33.76 -5.25 -17.59
C ASP A 316 -34.37 -6.65 -17.60
N THR A 317 -34.31 -7.31 -18.75
CA THR A 317 -34.83 -8.68 -18.95
C THR A 317 -33.75 -9.74 -18.71
N THR A 318 -32.62 -9.40 -18.10
CA THR A 318 -31.53 -10.35 -17.86
C THR A 318 -31.95 -11.39 -16.85
N ASP A 319 -32.20 -12.62 -17.31
CA ASP A 319 -32.55 -13.75 -16.44
C ASP A 319 -31.30 -14.45 -15.91
N TRP A 320 -31.01 -14.23 -14.62
CA TRP A 320 -29.88 -14.85 -13.93
C TRP A 320 -30.11 -16.33 -13.60
N SER A 321 -31.34 -16.84 -13.72
CA SER A 321 -31.68 -18.25 -13.49
C SER A 321 -31.36 -19.18 -14.67
N ASN A 322 -30.90 -18.61 -15.80
CA ASN A 322 -30.59 -19.37 -17.00
C ASN A 322 -29.37 -20.31 -16.77
N PRO A 323 -29.43 -21.61 -17.08
CA PRO A 323 -28.32 -22.57 -16.86
C PRO A 323 -26.98 -22.20 -17.53
N TRP A 324 -27.00 -21.29 -18.50
CA TRP A 324 -25.81 -20.78 -19.19
C TRP A 324 -25.04 -19.70 -18.40
N THR A 325 -25.65 -19.08 -17.38
CA THR A 325 -25.03 -18.03 -16.54
C THR A 325 -24.24 -18.63 -15.37
N SER A 326 -24.55 -19.87 -14.98
CA SER A 326 -23.93 -20.55 -13.85
C SER A 326 -22.65 -21.28 -14.29
N ASN A 327 -21.56 -21.11 -13.55
CA ASN A 327 -20.32 -21.89 -13.71
C ASN A 327 -20.47 -23.27 -13.04
N ASP A 328 -21.45 -24.04 -13.50
CA ASP A 328 -21.67 -25.42 -13.06
C ASP A 328 -20.69 -26.36 -13.81
N PRO A 329 -20.11 -27.40 -13.17
CA PRO A 329 -19.41 -28.48 -13.89
C PRO A 329 -20.20 -29.10 -15.05
N LEU A 330 -21.52 -28.97 -15.10
CA LEU A 330 -22.34 -29.35 -16.27
C LEU A 330 -22.03 -28.51 -17.52
N ARG A 331 -21.69 -27.23 -17.34
CA ARG A 331 -21.28 -26.32 -18.42
C ARG A 331 -19.93 -26.74 -19.00
N GLU A 332 -18.98 -27.17 -18.18
CA GLU A 332 -17.70 -27.74 -18.66
C GLU A 332 -17.92 -29.01 -19.49
N LYS A 333 -18.82 -29.91 -19.06
CA LYS A 333 -19.18 -31.11 -19.83
C LYS A 333 -19.82 -30.76 -21.17
N TYR A 334 -20.68 -29.75 -21.21
CA TYR A 334 -21.32 -29.29 -22.44
C TYR A 334 -20.32 -28.62 -23.39
N ASN A 335 -19.44 -27.79 -22.83
CA ASN A 335 -18.32 -27.15 -23.53
C ASN A 335 -17.37 -28.18 -24.15
N ASN A 336 -17.04 -29.26 -23.41
CA ASN A 336 -16.24 -30.36 -23.91
C ASN A 336 -16.96 -31.22 -24.96
N LYS A 337 -18.28 -31.13 -25.09
CA LYS A 337 -19.06 -31.85 -26.12
C LYS A 337 -19.24 -31.01 -27.39
N MET A 338 -19.03 -29.70 -27.33
CA MET A 338 -19.07 -28.80 -28.47
C MET A 338 -17.85 -28.98 -29.37
N ALA A 339 -18.09 -29.16 -30.67
CA ALA A 339 -17.02 -29.27 -31.65
C ALA A 339 -16.25 -27.94 -31.76
N GLY A 340 -14.91 -28.02 -31.74
CA GLY A 340 -14.02 -26.85 -31.86
C GLY A 340 -13.49 -26.27 -30.53
N MET A 341 -14.01 -26.71 -29.37
CA MET A 341 -13.53 -26.26 -28.05
C MET A 341 -12.46 -27.19 -27.43
N ASN A 342 -12.33 -28.42 -27.92
CA ASN A 342 -11.32 -29.39 -27.45
C ASN A 342 -10.01 -29.38 -28.26
N GLY A 343 -9.85 -28.45 -29.20
CA GLY A 343 -8.60 -28.34 -29.95
C GLY A 343 -7.53 -27.70 -29.06
N PRO A 344 -6.30 -28.25 -28.97
CA PRO A 344 -5.21 -27.53 -28.32
C PRO A 344 -5.01 -26.21 -29.07
N ILE A 345 -5.33 -25.09 -28.42
CA ILE A 345 -5.02 -23.75 -28.94
C ILE A 345 -3.53 -23.55 -28.70
N GLU A 346 -2.71 -24.15 -29.55
CA GLU A 346 -1.27 -23.84 -29.58
C GLU A 346 -1.14 -22.34 -29.90
N LYS A 347 -0.35 -21.62 -29.08
CA LYS A 347 0.03 -20.24 -29.39
C LYS A 347 0.59 -20.24 -30.82
N PRO A 348 0.06 -19.44 -31.76
CA PRO A 348 0.56 -19.44 -33.12
C PRO A 348 2.05 -19.14 -33.08
N LYS A 349 2.88 -20.08 -33.56
CA LYS A 349 4.31 -19.84 -33.74
C LYS A 349 4.42 -18.69 -34.75
N GLY A 350 4.70 -17.49 -34.24
CA GLY A 350 4.87 -16.30 -35.07
C GLY A 350 5.80 -16.64 -36.22
N SER A 351 5.37 -16.38 -37.46
CA SER A 351 6.19 -16.71 -38.62
C SER A 351 7.49 -15.91 -38.52
N LYS A 352 8.63 -16.60 -38.64
CA LYS A 352 10.01 -16.08 -38.55
C LYS A 352 10.38 -15.18 -39.74
N LYS A 353 9.42 -14.36 -40.20
CA LYS A 353 9.54 -13.38 -41.27
C LYS A 353 9.33 -11.97 -40.72
N MET A 354 9.96 -11.65 -39.58
CA MET A 354 10.35 -10.28 -39.33
C MET A 354 11.55 -10.04 -40.24
N LYS A 355 11.35 -9.15 -41.23
CA LYS A 355 12.39 -8.71 -42.14
C LYS A 355 13.40 -7.94 -41.30
N ASP A 356 14.64 -8.39 -41.22
CA ASP A 356 15.69 -7.61 -40.58
C ASP A 356 15.80 -6.28 -41.32
N TRP A 357 15.62 -5.16 -40.59
CA TRP A 357 15.69 -3.80 -41.14
C TRP A 357 17.03 -3.13 -40.88
N GLU A 358 18.07 -3.92 -40.59
CA GLU A 358 19.45 -3.43 -40.50
C GLU A 358 20.18 -3.76 -41.81
N THR A 359 20.10 -2.82 -42.75
CA THR A 359 21.14 -2.54 -43.74
C THR A 359 21.12 -1.05 -44.04
#